data_AF-A0A3C1G705-F1
#
_entry.id   AF-A0A3C1G705-F1
#
_cell.length_a   1.000
_cell.length_b   1.000
_cell.length_c   1.000
_cell.angle_alpha   90.00
_cell.angle_beta   90.00
_cell.angle_gamma   90.00
#
_symmetry.space_group_name_H-M   'P 1'
#
loop_
_entity.id
_entity.type
_entity.pdbx_description
1 polymer ?
#
loop_
_entity_poly.entity_id
_entity_poly.type
_entity_poly.pdbx_seq_one_letter_code
_entity_poly.pdbx_strand_id
1 'polypeptide(L)'
;MAHRPRPAVWILLALLALALVGQAVPLYTDWLWFQEVGFAQVFTTILVVRGWLVLGLGAAVFVFLFANLWVAARTAPPDVLWELEDQLGLPGRAVLEPLVRRLLVPVISVIALLSGARASGSWDTLLQYLNATPFGRTDPLFNRDVGFYVFALPFWRLLYGWAMALAIGAFVLTAAVYVLQRSVVLTAGGPRLAAGARMHLLGLGALLLGLRGVGFWLDRYDLLYSARGFVFGASYSDVNAALPVLQVLVVLAFLCAGACAVQMSRPGWLFLVAGLVVLGVVWIGGLGVYPALLQRFRVTPNELVAERPYIQHSIRMTREAYGIDRVQEKEFPAEENLTAAALERNDLTVKNIRLWDYRPLLTTYGQLQEIRTYYKFLDVDNDRYTIGGEYRQVMLSPRELSYGNLPGQGQSWINERLTFTHGYGLVVGPVNRISPEGLPEFFVKDIPPKASGFPTITRPEIYYGESGNEYVFVRTRSQELDYPSGDQNVYGRYAGRGGIVVDSL
;
A
#
# COMPACT_ATOMS: atom_id res chain seq x y z
N MET A 1 41.70 37.39 -0.17
CA MET A 1 40.75 37.22 -1.29
C MET A 1 39.43 36.70 -0.73
N ALA A 2 38.40 37.54 -0.71
CA ALA A 2 37.09 37.18 -0.17
C ALA A 2 36.42 36.12 -1.05
N HIS A 3 36.04 34.98 -0.47
CA HIS A 3 35.24 33.96 -1.14
C HIS A 3 33.88 34.56 -1.51
N ARG A 4 33.71 35.00 -2.76
CA ARG A 4 32.40 35.38 -3.30
C ARG A 4 31.45 34.17 -3.12
N PRO A 5 30.26 34.34 -2.50
CA PRO A 5 29.30 33.25 -2.42
C PRO A 5 28.93 32.85 -3.85
N ARG A 6 29.15 31.58 -4.18
CA ARG A 6 28.90 31.05 -5.52
C ARG A 6 27.39 31.17 -5.78
N PRO A 7 26.92 31.85 -6.86
CA PRO A 7 25.49 32.02 -7.15
C PRO A 7 24.74 30.68 -7.22
N ALA A 8 25.44 29.59 -7.56
CA ALA A 8 24.94 28.23 -7.50
C ALA A 8 24.42 27.79 -6.10
N VAL A 9 25.04 28.27 -5.01
CA VAL A 9 24.59 27.94 -3.63
C VAL A 9 23.26 28.63 -3.33
N TRP A 10 23.10 29.89 -3.74
CA TRP A 10 21.83 30.61 -3.56
C TRP A 10 20.70 30.02 -4.39
N ILE A 11 20.99 29.61 -5.63
CA ILE A 11 20.02 28.89 -6.48
C ILE A 11 19.62 27.56 -5.83
N LEU A 12 20.59 26.79 -5.32
CA LEU A 12 20.30 25.52 -4.63
C LEU A 12 19.45 25.74 -3.38
N LEU A 13 19.76 26.75 -2.56
CA LEU A 13 18.98 27.10 -1.37
C LEU A 13 17.56 27.55 -1.73
N ALA A 14 17.40 28.33 -2.81
CA ALA A 14 16.10 28.75 -3.30
C ALA A 14 15.27 27.56 -3.79
N LEU A 15 15.87 26.63 -4.53
CA LEU A 15 15.22 25.39 -4.97
C LEU A 15 14.83 24.50 -3.79
N LEU A 16 15.70 24.37 -2.79
CA LEU A 16 15.40 23.62 -1.56
C LEU A 16 14.25 24.26 -0.79
N ALA A 17 14.25 25.59 -0.64
CA ALA A 17 13.18 26.32 0.01
C ALA A 17 11.85 26.14 -0.74
N LEU A 18 11.84 26.22 -2.07
CA LEU A 18 10.66 25.98 -2.88
C LEU A 18 10.14 24.54 -2.73
N ALA A 19 11.05 23.55 -2.70
CA ALA A 19 10.69 22.16 -2.47
C ALA A 19 10.09 21.95 -1.07
N LEU A 20 10.64 22.60 -0.04
CA LEU A 20 10.11 22.54 1.33
C LEU A 20 8.72 23.18 1.43
N VAL A 21 8.50 24.34 0.80
CA VAL A 21 7.18 24.98 0.73
C VAL A 21 6.19 24.09 -0.02
N GLY A 22 6.60 23.49 -1.14
CA GLY A 22 5.78 22.57 -1.91
C GLY A 22 5.30 21.34 -1.12
N GLN A 23 6.07 20.90 -0.12
CA GLN A 23 5.68 19.81 0.79
C GLN A 23 4.91 20.29 2.03
N ALA A 24 5.17 21.53 2.49
CA ALA A 24 4.48 22.11 3.63
C ALA A 24 3.01 22.39 3.34
N VAL A 25 2.67 22.79 2.10
CA VAL A 25 1.30 23.10 1.70
C VAL A 25 0.38 21.87 1.82
N PRO A 26 0.67 20.72 1.18
CA PRO A 26 -0.15 19.51 1.36
C PRO A 26 -0.24 19.06 2.81
N LEU A 27 0.88 19.09 3.54
CA LEU A 27 0.90 18.68 4.96
C LEU A 27 -0.02 19.54 5.82
N TYR A 28 -0.04 20.86 5.57
CA TYR A 28 -0.90 21.79 6.28
C TYR A 28 -2.38 21.61 5.89
N THR A 29 -2.67 21.44 4.60
CA THR A 29 -4.03 21.17 4.11
C THR A 29 -4.58 19.88 4.68
N ASP A 30 -3.79 18.80 4.71
CA ASP A 30 -4.17 17.53 5.33
C ASP A 30 -4.42 17.70 6.82
N TRP A 31 -3.56 18.44 7.53
CA TRP A 31 -3.75 18.72 8.96
C TRP A 31 -5.08 19.42 9.24
N LEU A 32 -5.41 20.45 8.45
CA LEU A 32 -6.70 21.16 8.55
C LEU A 32 -7.88 20.23 8.25
N TRP A 33 -7.75 19.35 7.26
CA TRP A 33 -8.78 18.35 6.96
C TRP A 33 -8.98 17.36 8.13
N PHE A 34 -7.90 16.80 8.67
CA PHE A 34 -7.97 15.91 9.83
C PHE A 34 -8.53 16.60 11.09
N GLN A 35 -8.25 17.89 11.26
CA GLN A 35 -8.85 18.69 12.32
C GLN A 35 -10.36 18.86 12.12
N GLU A 36 -10.80 19.14 10.90
CA GLU A 36 -12.21 19.32 10.54
C GLU A 36 -13.04 18.05 10.77
N VAL A 37 -12.49 16.88 10.44
CA VAL A 37 -13.17 15.59 10.69
C VAL A 37 -13.03 15.07 12.12
N GLY A 38 -12.29 15.78 13.00
CA GLY A 38 -12.09 15.39 14.40
C GLY A 38 -11.02 14.32 14.65
N PHE A 39 -10.18 14.01 13.67
CA PHE A 39 -9.12 12.98 13.72
C PHE A 39 -7.70 13.54 13.73
N ALA A 40 -7.48 14.77 14.23
CA ALA A 40 -6.16 15.40 14.30
C ALA A 40 -5.08 14.53 14.99
N GLN A 41 -5.47 13.74 15.99
CA GLN A 41 -4.56 12.81 16.68
C GLN A 41 -4.02 11.71 15.75
N VAL A 42 -4.81 11.25 14.77
CA VAL A 42 -4.36 10.26 13.79
C VAL A 42 -3.26 10.86 12.93
N PHE A 43 -3.46 12.09 12.43
CA PHE A 43 -2.47 12.80 11.64
C PHE A 43 -1.16 13.03 12.39
N THR A 44 -1.22 13.51 13.63
CA THR A 44 0.00 13.75 14.44
C THR A 44 0.72 12.44 14.74
N THR A 45 0.00 11.35 15.01
CA THR A 45 0.61 10.02 15.21
C THR A 45 1.34 9.55 13.97
N ILE A 46 0.72 9.66 12.78
CA ILE A 46 1.34 9.30 11.50
C ILE A 46 2.62 10.14 11.28
N LEU A 47 2.54 11.46 11.48
CA LEU A 47 3.66 12.37 11.26
C LEU A 47 4.83 12.08 12.21
N VAL A 48 4.54 11.85 13.50
CA VAL A 48 5.54 11.51 14.52
C VAL A 48 6.24 10.19 14.18
N VAL A 49 5.49 9.15 13.80
CA VAL A 49 6.07 7.85 13.42
C VAL A 49 6.91 7.96 12.15
N ARG A 50 6.44 8.68 11.13
CA ARG A 50 7.22 8.97 9.92
C ARG A 50 8.52 9.70 10.28
N GLY A 51 8.46 10.72 11.13
CA GLY A 51 9.63 11.44 11.61
C GLY A 51 10.62 10.55 12.35
N TRP A 52 10.14 9.70 13.26
CA TRP A 52 10.97 8.72 13.97
C TRP A 52 11.62 7.71 13.03
N LEU A 53 10.94 7.27 11.98
CA LEU A 53 11.53 6.38 10.97
C LEU A 53 12.63 7.09 10.17
N VAL A 54 12.41 8.34 9.77
CA VAL A 54 13.43 9.13 9.07
C VAL A 54 14.67 9.31 9.93
N LEU A 55 14.50 9.76 11.17
CA LEU A 55 15.61 10.06 12.07
C LEU A 55 16.26 8.79 12.61
N GLY A 56 15.47 7.84 13.11
CA GLY A 56 15.93 6.61 13.72
C GLY A 56 16.62 5.68 12.74
N LEU A 57 15.96 5.32 11.63
CA LEU A 57 16.58 4.45 10.63
C LEU A 57 17.69 5.18 9.87
N GLY A 58 17.49 6.47 9.54
CA GLY A 58 18.54 7.28 8.91
C GLY A 58 19.80 7.33 9.77
N ALA A 59 19.67 7.56 11.08
CA ALA A 59 20.80 7.54 12.01
C ALA A 59 21.44 6.13 12.10
N ALA A 60 20.64 5.06 12.17
CA ALA A 60 21.16 3.70 12.21
C ALA A 60 21.98 3.36 10.94
N VAL A 61 21.47 3.71 9.76
CA VAL A 61 22.17 3.55 8.47
C VAL A 61 23.45 4.37 8.44
N PHE A 62 23.39 5.64 8.87
CA PHE A 62 24.57 6.51 8.93
C PHE A 62 25.65 5.91 9.82
N VAL A 63 25.30 5.56 11.07
CA VAL A 63 26.25 5.03 12.06
C VAL A 63 26.87 3.72 11.54
N PHE A 64 26.05 2.82 11.00
CA PHE A 64 26.54 1.54 10.47
C PHE A 64 27.49 1.73 9.28
N LEU A 65 27.08 2.49 8.26
CA LEU A 65 27.92 2.74 7.08
C LEU A 65 29.18 3.53 7.42
N PHE A 66 29.08 4.52 8.32
CA PHE A 66 30.22 5.29 8.78
C PHE A 66 31.23 4.40 9.52
N ALA A 67 30.77 3.59 10.48
CA ALA A 67 31.64 2.66 11.20
C ALA A 67 32.29 1.65 10.25
N ASN A 68 31.50 1.06 9.35
CA ASN A 68 31.97 0.09 8.36
C ASN A 68 33.03 0.70 7.42
N LEU A 69 32.76 1.86 6.82
CA LEU A 69 33.71 2.50 5.89
C LEU A 69 34.91 3.11 6.60
N TRP A 70 34.77 3.49 7.87
CA TRP A 70 35.89 3.89 8.71
C TRP A 70 36.85 2.72 8.97
N VAL A 71 36.32 1.52 9.24
CA VAL A 71 37.14 0.30 9.30
C VAL A 71 37.82 0.05 7.96
N ALA A 72 37.07 0.15 6.85
CA ALA A 72 37.63 -0.03 5.50
C ALA A 72 38.81 0.91 5.23
N ALA A 73 38.67 2.20 5.54
CA ALA A 73 39.72 3.19 5.36
C ALA A 73 40.99 2.92 6.21
N ARG A 74 40.84 2.27 7.37
CA ARG A 74 41.97 1.89 8.23
C ARG A 74 42.68 0.62 7.79
N THR A 75 41.95 -0.33 7.23
CA THR A 75 42.49 -1.64 6.79
C THR A 75 42.94 -1.66 5.33
N ALA A 76 42.72 -0.56 4.61
CA ALA A 76 43.04 -0.42 3.19
C ALA A 76 44.53 -0.19 2.84
N PRO A 77 45.44 0.30 3.72
CA PRO A 77 46.86 0.38 3.38
C PRO A 77 47.39 -0.99 2.93
N PRO A 78 48.10 -1.08 1.80
CA PRO A 78 48.65 -2.35 1.32
C PRO A 78 49.79 -2.80 2.24
N ASP A 79 49.84 -4.11 2.51
CA ASP A 79 50.90 -4.74 3.32
C ASP A 79 52.29 -4.69 2.64
N VAL A 80 52.36 -4.27 1.37
CA VAL A 80 53.60 -4.17 0.57
C VAL A 80 53.56 -2.91 -0.30
N LEU A 81 54.67 -2.17 -0.35
CA LEU A 81 54.93 -1.06 -1.28
C LEU A 81 54.97 -1.59 -2.73
N TRP A 82 53.82 -1.93 -3.31
CA TRP A 82 53.72 -2.34 -4.72
C TRP A 82 53.60 -1.09 -5.60
N GLU A 83 54.70 -0.35 -5.70
CA GLU A 83 54.71 1.02 -6.23
C GLU A 83 54.86 1.10 -7.77
N LEU A 84 54.94 -0.02 -8.48
CA LEU A 84 55.18 -0.03 -9.92
C LEU A 84 54.25 -0.98 -10.67
N GLU A 85 53.01 -0.58 -10.91
CA GLU A 85 52.35 -0.69 -12.23
C GLU A 85 50.87 -0.28 -12.12
N ASP A 86 50.52 0.77 -12.84
CA ASP A 86 49.14 1.26 -12.91
C ASP A 86 48.34 0.40 -13.89
N GLN A 87 47.85 -0.76 -13.42
CA GLN A 87 47.07 -1.68 -14.25
C GLN A 87 45.62 -1.21 -14.51
N LEU A 88 45.12 -0.20 -13.76
CA LEU A 88 43.74 0.27 -13.81
C LEU A 88 43.58 1.74 -14.26
N GLY A 89 44.67 2.49 -14.45
CA GLY A 89 44.66 3.87 -14.96
C GLY A 89 44.01 4.89 -14.02
N LEU A 90 43.90 4.60 -12.72
CA LEU A 90 43.26 5.46 -11.72
C LEU A 90 44.26 6.52 -11.21
N PRO A 91 43.84 7.73 -10.78
CA PRO A 91 44.75 8.71 -10.17
C PRO A 91 45.52 8.13 -8.98
N GLY A 92 46.74 8.64 -8.72
CA GLY A 92 47.57 8.17 -7.61
C GLY A 92 46.87 8.29 -6.25
N ARG A 93 47.22 7.40 -5.31
CA ARG A 93 46.62 7.34 -3.96
C ARG A 93 46.65 8.70 -3.23
N ALA A 94 47.70 9.48 -3.42
CA ALA A 94 47.84 10.82 -2.84
C ALA A 94 46.72 11.80 -3.24
N VAL A 95 46.06 11.58 -4.38
CA VAL A 95 44.92 12.38 -4.86
C VAL A 95 43.59 11.76 -4.43
N LEU A 96 43.46 10.43 -4.50
CA LEU A 96 42.21 9.73 -4.20
C LEU A 96 41.90 9.64 -2.70
N GLU A 97 42.89 9.44 -1.84
CA GLU A 97 42.68 9.26 -0.40
C GLU A 97 42.07 10.51 0.27
N PRO A 98 42.58 11.75 0.03
CA PRO A 98 41.94 12.96 0.54
C PRO A 98 40.53 13.19 -0.02
N LEU A 99 40.31 12.84 -1.30
CA LEU A 99 39.01 12.97 -1.96
C LEU A 99 37.98 12.02 -1.34
N VAL A 100 38.33 10.74 -1.19
CA VAL A 100 37.46 9.72 -0.56
C VAL A 100 37.13 10.13 0.88
N ARG A 101 38.12 10.53 1.68
CA ARG A 101 37.89 10.96 3.07
C ARG A 101 36.98 12.18 3.17
N ARG A 102 37.11 13.14 2.24
CA ARG A 102 36.27 14.35 2.20
C ARG A 102 34.84 14.06 1.75
N LEU A 103 34.66 13.15 0.79
CA LEU A 103 33.34 12.81 0.25
C LEU A 103 32.60 11.74 1.04
N LEU A 104 33.28 10.94 1.86
CA LEU A 104 32.69 9.83 2.62
C LEU A 104 31.52 10.28 3.50
N VAL A 105 31.71 11.30 4.34
CA VAL A 105 30.64 11.77 5.24
C VAL A 105 29.46 12.35 4.46
N PRO A 106 29.65 13.29 3.50
CA PRO A 106 28.55 13.78 2.67
C PRO A 106 27.77 12.67 1.95
N VAL A 107 28.46 11.70 1.34
CA VAL A 107 27.82 10.60 0.60
C VAL A 107 27.01 9.71 1.54
N ILE A 108 27.57 9.31 2.69
CA ILE A 108 26.85 8.50 3.68
C ILE A 108 25.66 9.27 4.25
N SER A 109 25.80 10.58 4.53
CA SER A 109 24.69 11.42 4.99
C SER A 109 23.55 11.48 3.97
N VAL A 110 23.85 11.59 2.68
CA VAL A 110 22.84 11.55 1.62
C VAL A 110 22.15 10.17 1.57
N ILE A 111 22.92 9.08 1.59
CA ILE A 111 22.36 7.71 1.62
C ILE A 111 21.47 7.50 2.84
N ALA A 112 21.91 7.94 4.02
CA ALA A 112 21.17 7.85 5.27
C ALA A 112 19.86 8.65 5.24
N LEU A 113 19.90 9.89 4.74
CA LEU A 113 18.72 10.73 4.61
C LEU A 113 17.70 10.12 3.63
N LEU A 114 18.16 9.66 2.47
CA LEU A 114 17.30 9.00 1.47
C LEU A 114 16.72 7.69 2.00
N SER A 115 17.50 6.93 2.78
CA SER A 115 17.05 5.69 3.43
C SER A 115 15.97 5.98 4.47
N GLY A 116 16.17 6.97 5.33
CA GLY A 116 15.18 7.41 6.30
C GLY A 116 13.88 7.89 5.63
N ALA A 117 13.99 8.70 4.57
CA ALA A 117 12.85 9.17 3.79
C ALA A 117 12.07 7.99 3.17
N ARG A 118 12.77 7.02 2.56
CA ARG A 118 12.17 5.79 2.02
C ARG A 118 11.46 4.96 3.10
N ALA A 119 12.03 4.89 4.30
CA ALA A 119 11.47 4.14 5.42
C ALA A 119 10.22 4.77 6.01
N SER A 120 10.09 6.10 5.92
CA SER A 120 8.88 6.79 6.36
C SER A 120 7.60 6.28 5.68
N GLY A 121 7.72 5.74 4.46
CA GLY A 121 6.60 5.13 3.73
C GLY A 121 6.06 3.83 4.36
N SER A 122 6.77 3.22 5.30
CA SER A 122 6.39 1.96 5.97
C SER A 122 5.89 2.19 7.41
N TRP A 123 5.43 3.40 7.71
CA TRP A 123 4.88 3.79 9.02
C TRP A 123 3.71 2.92 9.45
N ASP A 124 2.86 2.52 8.50
CA ASP A 124 1.67 1.70 8.71
C ASP A 124 2.06 0.28 9.17
N THR A 125 3.08 -0.30 8.55
CA THR A 125 3.57 -1.64 8.90
C THR A 125 4.18 -1.65 10.31
N LEU A 126 4.92 -0.60 10.67
CA LEU A 126 5.45 -0.46 12.04
C LEU A 126 4.32 -0.32 13.07
N LEU A 127 3.32 0.54 12.80
CA LEU A 127 2.20 0.72 13.72
C LEU A 127 1.35 -0.54 13.86
N GLN A 128 1.12 -1.26 12.77
CA GLN A 128 0.41 -2.54 12.77
C GLN A 128 1.16 -3.58 13.62
N TYR A 129 2.48 -3.63 13.55
CA TYR A 129 3.29 -4.51 14.40
C TYR A 129 3.25 -4.12 15.88
N LEU A 130 3.42 -2.83 16.18
CA LEU A 130 3.42 -2.34 17.58
C LEU A 130 2.06 -2.49 18.26
N ASN A 131 0.97 -2.42 17.49
CA ASN A 131 -0.40 -2.57 17.96
C ASN A 131 -1.02 -3.90 17.51
N ALA A 132 -0.20 -4.93 17.30
CA ALA A 132 -0.66 -6.23 16.85
C ALA A 132 -1.65 -6.84 17.86
N THR A 133 -2.78 -7.30 17.36
CA THR A 133 -3.82 -7.96 18.15
C THR A 133 -3.97 -9.43 17.72
N PRO A 134 -4.09 -10.37 18.66
CA PRO A 134 -4.31 -11.77 18.30
C PRO A 134 -5.71 -11.95 17.73
N PHE A 135 -5.82 -12.76 16.68
CA PHE A 135 -7.12 -13.13 16.11
C PHE A 135 -7.80 -14.24 16.92
N GLY A 136 -7.05 -14.95 17.77
CA GLY A 136 -7.54 -16.06 18.57
C GLY A 136 -7.72 -17.35 17.76
N ARG A 137 -7.14 -17.40 16.56
CA ARG A 137 -7.23 -18.51 15.61
C ARG A 137 -5.87 -18.77 15.00
N THR A 138 -5.50 -20.04 14.95
CA THR A 138 -4.19 -20.48 14.47
C THR A 138 -4.27 -21.06 13.08
N ASP A 139 -3.21 -20.86 12.30
CA ASP A 139 -3.07 -21.50 11.01
C ASP A 139 -2.81 -23.01 11.18
N PRO A 140 -3.34 -23.86 10.28
CA PRO A 140 -3.22 -25.32 10.41
C PRO A 140 -1.83 -25.88 10.05
N LEU A 141 -0.93 -25.08 9.47
CA LEU A 141 0.36 -25.56 8.96
C LEU A 141 1.51 -25.31 9.96
N PHE A 142 1.59 -24.10 10.51
CA PHE A 142 2.65 -23.64 11.41
C PHE A 142 2.16 -23.41 12.84
N ASN A 143 0.85 -23.53 13.10
CA ASN A 143 0.23 -23.34 14.41
C ASN A 143 0.54 -21.96 15.02
N ARG A 144 0.53 -20.92 14.18
CA ARG A 144 0.71 -19.51 14.54
C ARG A 144 -0.63 -18.79 14.45
N ASP A 145 -0.86 -17.85 15.36
CA ASP A 145 -2.04 -16.99 15.28
C ASP A 145 -2.06 -16.24 13.94
N VAL A 146 -3.25 -16.08 13.34
CA VAL A 146 -3.41 -15.36 12.07
C VAL A 146 -2.83 -13.93 12.13
N GLY A 147 -2.87 -13.29 13.29
CA GLY A 147 -2.26 -11.97 13.52
C GLY A 147 -0.75 -11.94 13.28
N PHE A 148 -0.03 -13.08 13.37
CA PHE A 148 1.37 -13.15 12.96
C PHE A 148 1.53 -12.81 11.47
N TYR A 149 0.65 -13.32 10.62
CA TYR A 149 0.71 -13.15 9.17
C TYR A 149 0.25 -11.75 8.72
N VAL A 150 -0.72 -11.17 9.44
CA VAL A 150 -1.24 -9.83 9.14
C VAL A 150 -0.31 -8.73 9.66
N PHE A 151 0.22 -8.86 10.89
CA PHE A 151 0.94 -7.78 11.57
C PHE A 151 2.45 -8.01 11.70
N ALA A 152 2.89 -9.21 12.08
CA ALA A 152 4.28 -9.46 12.43
C ALA A 152 5.17 -9.80 11.22
N LEU A 153 4.70 -10.68 10.34
CA LEU A 153 5.45 -11.14 9.18
C LEU A 153 5.81 -9.98 8.23
N PRO A 154 4.90 -9.04 7.87
CA PRO A 154 5.26 -7.87 7.07
C PRO A 154 6.36 -7.01 7.71
N PHE A 155 6.35 -6.84 9.03
CA PHE A 155 7.39 -6.12 9.75
C PHE A 155 8.74 -6.85 9.72
N TRP A 156 8.76 -8.17 9.97
CA TRP A 156 10.00 -8.95 9.87
C TRP A 156 10.56 -8.95 8.44
N ARG A 157 9.70 -8.97 7.43
CA ARG A 157 10.07 -8.84 6.02
C ARG A 157 10.65 -7.46 5.70
N LEU A 158 10.04 -6.40 6.22
CA LEU A 158 10.53 -5.03 6.11
C LEU A 158 11.93 -4.90 6.73
N LEU A 159 12.11 -5.39 7.96
CA LEU A 159 13.39 -5.36 8.66
C LEU A 159 14.48 -6.15 7.93
N TYR A 160 14.14 -7.36 7.45
CA TYR A 160 15.03 -8.17 6.61
C TYR A 160 15.44 -7.43 5.33
N GLY A 161 14.49 -6.81 4.63
CA GLY A 161 14.75 -6.04 3.42
C GLY A 161 15.74 -4.90 3.67
N TRP A 162 15.54 -4.14 4.76
CA TRP A 162 16.46 -3.08 5.18
C TRP A 162 17.85 -3.60 5.57
N ALA A 163 17.92 -4.68 6.36
CA ALA A 163 19.18 -5.28 6.77
C ALA A 163 19.97 -5.81 5.56
N MET A 164 19.29 -6.47 4.61
CA MET A 164 19.90 -6.98 3.39
C MET A 164 20.40 -5.83 2.50
N ALA A 165 19.58 -4.80 2.27
CA ALA A 165 19.97 -3.64 1.47
C ALA A 165 21.16 -2.88 2.08
N LEU A 166 21.17 -2.71 3.40
CA LEU A 166 22.26 -2.08 4.14
C LEU A 166 23.55 -2.90 4.05
N ALA A 167 23.47 -4.22 4.22
CA ALA A 167 24.62 -5.12 4.11
C ALA A 167 25.19 -5.16 2.68
N ILE A 168 24.34 -5.20 1.65
CA ILE A 168 24.78 -5.13 0.24
C ILE A 168 25.42 -3.78 -0.05
N GLY A 169 24.78 -2.68 0.35
CA GLY A 169 25.33 -1.34 0.20
C GLY A 169 26.68 -1.18 0.88
N ALA A 170 26.81 -1.69 2.12
CA ALA A 170 28.07 -1.70 2.85
C ALA A 170 29.14 -2.54 2.13
N PHE A 171 28.80 -3.73 1.63
CA PHE A 171 29.71 -4.58 0.86
C PHE A 171 30.21 -3.87 -0.40
N VAL A 172 29.30 -3.31 -1.21
CA VAL A 172 29.63 -2.62 -2.46
C VAL A 172 30.47 -1.37 -2.21
N LEU A 173 30.09 -0.52 -1.25
CA LEU A 173 30.84 0.68 -0.91
C LEU A 173 32.23 0.33 -0.36
N THR A 174 32.33 -0.71 0.46
CA THR A 174 33.61 -1.20 1.00
C THR A 174 34.52 -1.73 -0.12
N ALA A 175 33.98 -2.54 -1.02
CA ALA A 175 34.70 -3.04 -2.18
C ALA A 175 35.18 -1.88 -3.07
N ALA A 176 34.33 -0.86 -3.32
CA ALA A 176 34.70 0.34 -4.05
C ALA A 176 35.83 1.11 -3.38
N VAL A 177 35.78 1.27 -2.05
CA VAL A 177 36.87 1.91 -1.29
C VAL A 177 38.18 1.13 -1.43
N TYR A 178 38.17 -0.19 -1.35
CA TYR A 178 39.37 -1.01 -1.53
C TYR A 178 39.93 -0.95 -2.96
N VAL A 179 39.07 -0.88 -3.98
CA VAL A 179 39.50 -0.69 -5.37
C VAL A 179 40.12 0.70 -5.56
N LEU A 180 39.46 1.75 -5.06
CA LEU A 180 39.94 3.15 -5.17
C LEU A 180 41.25 3.37 -4.40
N GLN A 181 41.46 2.67 -3.29
CA GLN A 181 42.70 2.74 -2.50
C GLN A 181 43.77 1.75 -2.97
N ARG A 182 43.55 1.06 -4.11
CA ARG A 182 44.47 0.09 -4.74
C ARG A 182 44.83 -1.09 -3.83
N SER A 183 43.91 -1.54 -2.97
CA SER A 183 44.08 -2.72 -2.11
C SER A 183 43.81 -4.05 -2.84
N VAL A 184 43.50 -4.00 -4.14
CA VAL A 184 43.29 -5.14 -5.04
C VAL A 184 44.32 -5.09 -6.16
N VAL A 185 45.08 -6.18 -6.35
CA VAL A 185 46.10 -6.30 -7.41
C VAL A 185 45.78 -7.49 -8.30
N LEU A 186 45.77 -7.29 -9.61
CA LEU A 186 45.61 -8.37 -10.58
C LEU A 186 46.99 -9.00 -10.85
N THR A 187 47.20 -10.22 -10.37
CA THR A 187 48.43 -10.99 -10.67
C THR A 187 48.17 -12.03 -11.76
N ALA A 188 49.22 -12.57 -12.38
CA ALA A 188 49.10 -13.64 -13.38
C ALA A 188 48.39 -14.91 -12.86
N GLY A 189 48.32 -15.09 -11.53
CA GLY A 189 47.55 -16.16 -10.86
C GLY A 189 46.18 -15.72 -10.31
N GLY A 190 45.68 -14.53 -10.68
CA GLY A 190 44.39 -13.98 -10.26
C GLY A 190 44.47 -12.75 -9.35
N PRO A 191 43.31 -12.15 -8.98
CA PRO A 191 43.26 -11.01 -8.09
C PRO A 191 43.70 -11.38 -6.66
N ARG A 192 44.66 -10.63 -6.11
CA ARG A 192 45.07 -10.72 -4.70
C ARG A 192 44.60 -9.47 -3.95
N LEU A 193 44.04 -9.68 -2.77
CA LEU A 193 43.59 -8.62 -1.86
C LEU A 193 44.55 -8.52 -0.67
N ALA A 194 44.75 -7.30 -0.15
CA ALA A 194 45.41 -7.07 1.13
C ALA A 194 44.73 -7.88 2.26
N ALA A 195 45.48 -8.31 3.27
CA ALA A 195 44.95 -9.22 4.30
C ALA A 195 43.77 -8.59 5.06
N GLY A 196 43.89 -7.30 5.43
CA GLY A 196 42.81 -6.53 6.06
C GLY A 196 41.57 -6.39 5.18
N ALA A 197 41.75 -6.08 3.89
CA ALA A 197 40.65 -5.96 2.94
C ALA A 197 39.91 -7.29 2.71
N ARG A 198 40.67 -8.39 2.61
CA ARG A 198 40.11 -9.74 2.49
C ARG A 198 39.28 -10.12 3.71
N MET A 199 39.80 -9.92 4.92
CA MET A 199 39.06 -10.25 6.16
C MET A 199 37.76 -9.44 6.28
N HIS A 200 37.81 -8.14 5.96
CA HIS A 200 36.63 -7.28 6.05
C HIS A 200 35.56 -7.67 5.03
N LEU A 201 35.94 -7.90 3.77
CA LEU A 201 34.98 -8.36 2.73
C LEU A 201 34.42 -9.74 3.02
N LEU A 202 35.22 -10.67 3.57
CA LEU A 202 34.72 -11.97 4.04
C LEU A 202 33.74 -11.82 5.21
N GLY A 203 33.93 -10.83 6.08
CA GLY A 203 33.02 -10.53 7.19
C GLY A 203 31.67 -10.02 6.71
N LEU A 204 31.69 -9.08 5.76
CA LEU A 204 30.48 -8.60 5.10
C LEU A 204 29.80 -9.70 4.28
N GLY A 205 30.57 -10.57 3.62
CA GLY A 205 30.05 -11.75 2.93
C GLY A 205 29.40 -12.76 3.88
N ALA A 206 30.00 -13.00 5.05
CA ALA A 206 29.40 -13.84 6.08
C ALA A 206 28.08 -13.24 6.61
N LEU A 207 28.05 -11.92 6.85
CA LEU A 207 26.82 -11.21 7.23
C LEU A 207 25.73 -11.36 6.16
N LEU A 208 26.06 -11.17 4.88
CA LEU A 208 25.10 -11.33 3.77
C LEU A 208 24.53 -12.75 3.69
N LEU A 209 25.38 -13.78 3.82
CA LEU A 209 24.95 -15.17 3.79
C LEU A 209 24.12 -15.54 5.03
N GLY A 210 24.48 -15.03 6.20
CA GLY A 210 23.70 -15.19 7.43
C GLY A 210 22.31 -14.54 7.30
N LEU A 211 22.25 -13.31 6.79
CA LEU A 211 20.99 -12.63 6.48
C LEU A 211 20.18 -13.43 5.46
N ARG A 212 20.81 -13.99 4.41
CA ARG A 212 20.10 -14.83 3.44
C ARG A 212 19.48 -16.07 4.09
N GLY A 213 20.17 -16.67 5.06
CA GLY A 213 19.63 -17.74 5.91
C GLY A 213 18.39 -17.32 6.68
N VAL A 214 18.39 -16.12 7.29
CA VAL A 214 17.19 -15.53 7.91
C VAL A 214 16.08 -15.31 6.87
N GLY A 215 16.43 -14.86 5.66
CA GLY A 215 15.50 -14.73 4.54
C GLY A 215 14.80 -16.04 4.20
N PHE A 216 15.56 -17.13 4.01
CA PHE A 216 15.00 -18.47 3.78
C PHE A 216 14.15 -18.96 4.96
N TRP A 217 14.49 -18.56 6.19
CA TRP A 217 13.68 -18.86 7.35
C TRP A 217 12.33 -18.14 7.28
N LEU A 218 12.29 -16.88 6.87
CA LEU A 218 11.03 -16.14 6.65
C LEU A 218 10.24 -16.70 5.45
N ASP A 219 10.92 -17.13 4.38
CA ASP A 219 10.33 -17.70 3.15
C ASP A 219 9.42 -18.89 3.42
N ARG A 220 9.58 -19.58 4.56
CA ARG A 220 8.68 -20.67 4.96
C ARG A 220 7.25 -20.20 5.19
N TYR A 221 7.08 -19.01 5.77
CA TYR A 221 5.76 -18.49 6.14
C TYR A 221 5.04 -17.95 4.92
N ASP A 222 5.79 -17.49 3.91
CA ASP A 222 5.23 -17.00 2.65
C ASP A 222 4.58 -18.11 1.80
N LEU A 223 4.83 -19.38 2.12
CA LEU A 223 4.16 -20.51 1.47
C LEU A 223 2.64 -20.45 1.64
N LEU A 224 2.13 -19.81 2.69
CA LEU A 224 0.69 -19.57 2.88
C LEU A 224 0.11 -18.51 1.92
N TYR A 225 0.94 -17.77 1.19
CA TYR A 225 0.54 -16.86 0.13
C TYR A 225 0.86 -17.40 -1.27
N SER A 226 1.10 -18.71 -1.39
CA SER A 226 1.39 -19.36 -2.67
C SER A 226 0.17 -19.34 -3.59
N ALA A 227 0.39 -18.94 -4.84
CA ALA A 227 -0.62 -18.98 -5.91
C ALA A 227 -0.45 -20.18 -6.85
N ARG A 228 0.34 -21.20 -6.45
CA ARG A 228 0.67 -22.36 -7.30
C ARG A 228 -0.45 -23.41 -7.35
N GLY A 229 -1.28 -23.49 -6.32
CA GLY A 229 -2.39 -24.44 -6.25
C GLY A 229 -3.68 -23.91 -6.89
N PHE A 230 -4.71 -24.77 -6.92
CA PHE A 230 -6.07 -24.39 -7.35
C PHE A 230 -6.67 -23.28 -6.48
N VAL A 231 -6.32 -23.24 -5.19
CA VAL A 231 -6.69 -22.19 -4.24
C VAL A 231 -5.43 -21.50 -3.76
N PHE A 232 -5.54 -20.20 -3.46
CA PHE A 232 -4.48 -19.45 -2.80
C PHE A 232 -4.17 -20.06 -1.43
N GLY A 233 -2.89 -20.35 -1.17
CA GLY A 233 -2.44 -21.07 0.03
C GLY A 233 -1.37 -22.12 -0.25
N ALA A 234 -0.80 -22.68 0.82
CA ALA A 234 0.22 -23.73 0.70
C ALA A 234 -0.40 -25.02 0.13
N SER A 235 0.08 -25.43 -1.04
CA SER A 235 -0.32 -26.68 -1.72
C SER A 235 0.46 -27.90 -1.24
N TYR A 236 0.11 -29.10 -1.72
CA TYR A 236 0.86 -30.32 -1.41
C TYR A 236 2.34 -30.21 -1.76
N SER A 237 2.66 -29.66 -2.94
CA SER A 237 4.04 -29.48 -3.39
C SER A 237 4.78 -28.40 -2.59
N ASP A 238 4.09 -27.36 -2.13
CA ASP A 238 4.69 -26.35 -1.24
C ASP A 238 5.13 -26.95 0.09
N VAL A 239 4.27 -27.75 0.71
CA VAL A 239 4.53 -28.32 2.05
C VAL A 239 5.52 -29.49 1.98
N ASN A 240 5.44 -30.34 0.96
CA ASN A 240 6.27 -31.55 0.88
C ASN A 240 7.55 -31.38 0.06
N ALA A 241 7.68 -30.32 -0.73
CA ALA A 241 8.92 -30.02 -1.47
C ALA A 241 9.54 -28.69 -1.05
N ALA A 242 8.82 -27.56 -1.20
CA ALA A 242 9.42 -26.25 -0.98
C ALA A 242 9.82 -26.04 0.49
N LEU A 243 8.98 -26.43 1.45
CA LEU A 243 9.27 -26.27 2.88
C LEU A 243 10.54 -27.02 3.34
N PRO A 244 10.72 -28.34 3.05
CA PRO A 244 11.98 -29.03 3.35
C PRO A 244 13.20 -28.39 2.68
N VAL A 245 13.08 -27.96 1.42
CA VAL A 245 14.17 -27.29 0.72
C VAL A 245 14.55 -25.98 1.40
N LEU A 246 13.57 -25.17 1.81
CA LEU A 246 13.83 -23.93 2.57
C LEU A 246 14.57 -24.23 3.87
N GLN A 247 14.21 -25.30 4.58
CA GLN A 247 14.93 -25.70 5.81
C GLN A 247 16.39 -26.06 5.53
N VAL A 248 16.66 -26.80 4.45
CA VAL A 248 18.03 -27.13 4.02
C VAL A 248 18.79 -25.86 3.65
N LEU A 249 18.16 -24.94 2.91
CA LEU A 249 18.76 -23.66 2.50
C LEU A 249 19.12 -22.77 3.68
N VAL A 250 18.30 -22.75 4.75
CA VAL A 250 18.63 -22.05 6.00
C VAL A 250 19.96 -22.57 6.56
N VAL A 251 20.06 -23.88 6.75
CA VAL A 251 21.27 -24.52 7.31
C VAL A 251 22.47 -24.25 6.40
N LEU A 252 22.31 -24.46 5.10
CA LEU A 252 23.38 -24.29 4.13
C LEU A 252 23.88 -22.84 4.04
N ALA A 253 22.98 -21.86 4.11
CA ALA A 253 23.35 -20.44 4.13
C ALA A 253 24.17 -20.08 5.38
N PHE A 254 23.77 -20.58 6.57
CA PHE A 254 24.55 -20.40 7.79
C PHE A 254 25.89 -21.13 7.77
N LEU A 255 25.96 -22.32 7.16
CA LEU A 255 27.23 -23.03 6.94
C LEU A 255 28.16 -22.25 6.00
N CYS A 256 27.62 -21.65 4.93
CA CYS A 256 28.40 -20.79 4.04
C CYS A 256 28.88 -19.52 4.75
N ALA A 257 28.05 -18.92 5.61
CA ALA A 257 28.45 -17.80 6.45
C ALA A 257 29.59 -18.18 7.42
N GLY A 258 29.50 -19.35 8.06
CA GLY A 258 30.56 -19.91 8.90
C GLY A 258 31.84 -20.22 8.12
N ALA A 259 31.73 -20.74 6.89
CA ALA A 259 32.87 -20.98 6.01
C ALA A 259 33.59 -19.67 5.67
N CYS A 260 32.86 -18.58 5.39
CA CYS A 260 33.45 -17.25 5.20
C CYS A 260 34.24 -16.81 6.44
N ALA A 261 33.71 -17.04 7.65
CA ALA A 261 34.40 -16.73 8.90
C ALA A 261 35.68 -17.56 9.10
N VAL A 262 35.65 -18.87 8.84
CA VAL A 262 36.84 -19.74 8.92
C VAL A 262 37.90 -19.34 7.88
N GLN A 263 37.46 -18.92 6.69
CA GLN A 263 38.34 -18.49 5.60
C GLN A 263 38.99 -17.11 5.87
N MET A 264 38.56 -16.37 6.90
CA MET A 264 39.27 -15.17 7.36
C MET A 264 40.67 -15.52 7.89
N SER A 265 40.78 -16.64 8.64
CA SER A 265 42.03 -17.06 9.29
C SER A 265 42.87 -18.01 8.43
N ARG A 266 42.31 -18.61 7.38
CA ARG A 266 43.03 -19.53 6.48
C ARG A 266 43.09 -19.00 5.04
N PRO A 267 44.22 -19.09 4.33
CA PRO A 267 44.28 -18.78 2.90
C PRO A 267 43.55 -19.84 2.08
N GLY A 268 42.69 -19.42 1.14
CA GLY A 268 41.91 -20.32 0.29
C GLY A 268 40.59 -19.70 -0.17
N TRP A 269 40.06 -20.21 -1.29
CA TRP A 269 38.75 -19.83 -1.85
C TRP A 269 37.85 -21.05 -2.10
N LEU A 270 38.41 -22.26 -2.06
CA LEU A 270 37.74 -23.48 -2.48
C LEU A 270 36.45 -23.74 -1.68
N PHE A 271 36.50 -23.68 -0.35
CA PHE A 271 35.32 -23.95 0.49
C PHE A 271 34.23 -22.89 0.32
N LEU A 272 34.61 -21.63 0.11
CA LEU A 272 33.68 -20.54 -0.14
C LEU A 272 32.99 -20.73 -1.49
N VAL A 273 33.75 -20.93 -2.57
CA VAL A 273 33.20 -21.12 -3.91
C VAL A 273 32.35 -22.39 -3.97
N ALA A 274 32.83 -23.51 -3.42
CA ALA A 274 32.07 -24.75 -3.34
C ALA A 274 30.76 -24.56 -2.55
N GLY A 275 30.81 -23.91 -1.39
CA GLY A 275 29.61 -23.63 -0.59
C GLY A 275 28.59 -22.76 -1.34
N LEU A 276 29.03 -21.69 -2.00
CA LEU A 276 28.16 -20.83 -2.80
C LEU A 276 27.56 -21.57 -4.01
N VAL A 277 28.34 -22.41 -4.69
CA VAL A 277 27.86 -23.23 -5.81
C VAL A 277 26.80 -24.21 -5.33
N VAL A 278 27.05 -24.94 -4.23
CA VAL A 278 26.08 -25.87 -3.65
C VAL A 278 24.82 -25.12 -3.22
N LEU A 279 24.95 -23.97 -2.56
CA LEU A 279 23.82 -23.12 -2.18
C LEU A 279 23.00 -22.68 -3.39
N GLY A 280 23.64 -22.21 -4.46
CA GLY A 280 22.99 -21.81 -5.69
C GLY A 280 22.26 -22.97 -6.38
N VAL A 281 22.90 -24.14 -6.46
CA VAL A 281 22.31 -25.34 -7.06
C VAL A 281 21.10 -25.82 -6.26
N VAL A 282 21.21 -25.92 -4.94
CA VAL A 282 20.08 -26.32 -4.08
C VAL A 282 18.97 -25.27 -4.12
N TRP A 283 19.30 -23.99 -4.21
CA TRP A 283 18.29 -22.94 -4.28
C TRP A 283 17.50 -23.00 -5.58
N ILE A 284 18.19 -23.00 -6.73
CA ILE A 284 17.55 -23.02 -8.06
C ILE A 284 16.83 -24.36 -8.29
N GLY A 285 17.54 -25.47 -8.05
CA GLY A 285 17.01 -26.82 -8.27
C GLY A 285 15.92 -27.18 -7.26
N GLY A 286 16.12 -26.87 -5.99
CA GLY A 286 15.22 -27.24 -4.91
C GLY A 286 13.93 -26.42 -4.86
N LEU A 287 13.93 -25.13 -5.21
CA LEU A 287 12.71 -24.31 -5.20
C LEU A 287 12.03 -24.22 -6.57
N GLY A 288 12.77 -24.39 -7.68
CA GLY A 288 12.23 -24.33 -9.03
C GLY A 288 11.88 -25.71 -9.60
N VAL A 289 12.85 -26.62 -9.61
CA VAL A 289 12.72 -27.90 -10.32
C VAL A 289 12.00 -28.95 -9.47
N TYR A 290 12.41 -29.12 -8.21
CA TYR A 290 11.88 -30.18 -7.35
C TYR A 290 10.36 -30.09 -7.10
N PRO A 291 9.77 -28.92 -6.77
CA PRO A 291 8.32 -28.81 -6.59
C PRO A 291 7.56 -29.04 -7.90
N ALA A 292 8.10 -28.61 -9.04
CA ALA A 292 7.49 -28.83 -10.35
C ALA A 292 7.48 -30.31 -10.74
N LEU A 293 8.57 -31.04 -10.46
CA LEU A 293 8.62 -32.49 -10.64
C LEU A 293 7.62 -33.20 -9.73
N LEU A 294 7.57 -32.84 -8.45
CA LEU A 294 6.63 -33.43 -7.51
C LEU A 294 5.18 -33.17 -7.92
N GLN A 295 4.88 -31.95 -8.39
CA GLN A 295 3.57 -31.60 -8.92
C GLN A 295 3.21 -32.49 -10.11
N ARG A 296 4.07 -32.53 -11.14
CA ARG A 296 3.81 -33.27 -12.38
C ARG A 296 3.67 -34.78 -12.20
N PHE A 297 4.53 -35.38 -11.36
CA PHE A 297 4.63 -36.84 -11.26
C PHE A 297 3.84 -37.44 -10.10
N ARG A 298 3.51 -36.67 -9.05
CA ARG A 298 2.79 -37.18 -7.87
C ARG A 298 1.45 -36.51 -7.66
N VAL A 299 1.37 -35.19 -7.80
CA VAL A 299 0.14 -34.44 -7.52
C VAL A 299 -0.82 -34.54 -8.69
N THR A 300 -0.46 -34.09 -9.90
CA THR A 300 -1.36 -34.07 -11.06
C THR A 300 -2.03 -35.42 -11.36
N PRO A 301 -1.36 -36.58 -11.24
CA PRO A 301 -2.02 -37.89 -11.46
C PRO A 301 -3.08 -38.25 -10.41
N ASN A 302 -3.02 -37.67 -9.21
CA ASN A 302 -3.94 -37.96 -8.10
C ASN A 302 -4.25 -36.70 -7.28
N GLU A 303 -4.59 -35.62 -7.98
CA GLU A 303 -4.63 -34.27 -7.42
C GLU A 303 -5.69 -34.15 -6.34
N LEU A 304 -6.85 -34.77 -6.55
CA LEU A 304 -7.95 -34.75 -5.59
C LEU A 304 -7.52 -35.30 -4.22
N VAL A 305 -6.78 -36.40 -4.17
CA VAL A 305 -6.35 -37.01 -2.90
C VAL A 305 -5.20 -36.24 -2.28
N ALA A 306 -4.22 -35.81 -3.09
CA ALA A 306 -3.04 -35.10 -2.62
C ALA A 306 -3.38 -33.70 -2.07
N GLU A 307 -4.26 -32.95 -2.75
CA GLU A 307 -4.62 -31.58 -2.40
C GLU A 307 -5.81 -31.50 -1.42
N ARG A 308 -6.56 -32.60 -1.21
CA ARG A 308 -7.72 -32.64 -0.29
C ARG A 308 -7.50 -31.95 1.06
N PRO A 309 -6.45 -32.26 1.85
CA PRO A 309 -6.29 -31.63 3.16
C PRO A 309 -6.08 -30.11 3.06
N TYR A 310 -5.32 -29.64 2.07
CA TYR A 310 -5.06 -28.21 1.88
C TYR A 310 -6.31 -27.46 1.40
N ILE A 311 -7.06 -28.05 0.47
CA ILE A 311 -8.36 -27.49 0.04
C ILE A 311 -9.34 -27.44 1.21
N GLN A 312 -9.41 -28.48 2.05
CA GLN A 312 -10.26 -28.48 3.25
C GLN A 312 -9.86 -27.40 4.25
N HIS A 313 -8.55 -27.16 4.43
CA HIS A 313 -8.05 -26.05 5.24
C HIS A 313 -8.48 -24.71 4.66
N SER A 314 -8.31 -24.48 3.36
CA SER A 314 -8.73 -23.23 2.71
C SER A 314 -10.23 -23.01 2.80
N ILE A 315 -11.07 -24.04 2.57
CA ILE A 315 -12.52 -23.93 2.72
C ILE A 315 -12.88 -23.55 4.15
N ARG A 316 -12.33 -24.24 5.16
CA ARG A 316 -12.64 -23.98 6.56
C ARG A 316 -12.21 -22.57 6.98
N MET A 317 -10.97 -22.18 6.70
CA MET A 317 -10.44 -20.86 7.07
C MET A 317 -11.17 -19.73 6.33
N THR A 318 -11.54 -19.93 5.05
CA THR A 318 -12.34 -18.96 4.30
C THR A 318 -13.75 -18.83 4.90
N ARG A 319 -14.42 -19.96 5.18
CA ARG A 319 -15.76 -19.94 5.76
C ARG A 319 -15.78 -19.23 7.12
N GLU A 320 -14.77 -19.49 7.94
CA GLU A 320 -14.59 -18.84 9.24
C GLU A 320 -14.30 -17.34 9.10
N ALA A 321 -13.42 -16.96 8.16
CA ALA A 321 -13.08 -15.56 7.90
C ALA A 321 -14.28 -14.72 7.45
N TYR A 322 -15.15 -15.29 6.60
CA TYR A 322 -16.41 -14.66 6.17
C TYR A 322 -17.56 -14.85 7.17
N GLY A 323 -17.36 -15.63 8.25
CA GLY A 323 -18.42 -15.94 9.22
C GLY A 323 -19.57 -16.79 8.68
N ILE A 324 -19.38 -17.46 7.53
CA ILE A 324 -20.38 -18.30 6.86
C ILE A 324 -20.36 -19.76 7.34
N ASP A 325 -19.43 -20.11 8.22
CA ASP A 325 -19.45 -21.35 8.99
C ASP A 325 -20.60 -21.42 10.00
N ARG A 326 -21.17 -20.26 10.38
CA ARG A 326 -22.26 -20.14 11.37
C ARG A 326 -23.63 -19.90 10.74
N VAL A 327 -23.71 -19.81 9.42
CA VAL A 327 -24.96 -19.57 8.71
C VAL A 327 -25.81 -20.83 8.70
N GLN A 328 -27.08 -20.68 9.10
CA GLN A 328 -28.07 -21.74 8.99
C GLN A 328 -28.79 -21.60 7.66
N GLU A 329 -28.64 -22.59 6.79
CA GLU A 329 -29.45 -22.69 5.59
C GLU A 329 -30.88 -23.08 5.99
N LYS A 330 -31.85 -22.28 5.56
CA LYS A 330 -33.28 -22.56 5.73
C LYS A 330 -33.91 -22.56 4.35
N GLU A 331 -34.49 -23.69 3.97
CA GLU A 331 -35.31 -23.75 2.77
C GLU A 331 -36.57 -22.92 3.00
N PHE A 332 -36.88 -22.04 2.04
CA PHE A 332 -38.12 -21.26 2.01
C PHE A 332 -38.90 -21.65 0.76
N PRO A 333 -39.58 -22.81 0.77
CA PRO A 333 -40.39 -23.24 -0.35
C PRO A 333 -41.60 -22.32 -0.51
N ALA A 334 -42.00 -22.08 -1.77
CA ALA A 334 -43.25 -21.36 -2.04
C ALA A 334 -44.44 -22.28 -1.72
N GLU A 335 -45.13 -22.01 -0.61
CA GLU A 335 -46.35 -22.72 -0.23
C GLU A 335 -47.58 -22.07 -0.89
N GLU A 336 -48.45 -22.86 -1.51
CA GLU A 336 -49.69 -22.38 -2.16
C GLU A 336 -50.87 -22.25 -1.16
N ASN A 337 -50.61 -21.85 0.08
CA ASN A 337 -51.60 -21.77 1.17
C ASN A 337 -51.98 -20.33 1.55
N LEU A 338 -51.80 -19.37 0.63
CA LEU A 338 -52.07 -17.96 0.87
C LEU A 338 -53.58 -17.73 1.15
N THR A 339 -53.89 -17.13 2.30
CA THR A 339 -55.26 -16.77 2.69
C THR A 339 -55.42 -15.26 2.79
N ALA A 340 -56.66 -14.75 2.61
CA ALA A 340 -56.94 -13.31 2.78
C ALA A 340 -56.54 -12.80 4.17
N ALA A 341 -56.82 -13.58 5.22
CA ALA A 341 -56.40 -13.25 6.59
C ALA A 341 -54.87 -13.20 6.76
N ALA A 342 -54.10 -13.98 5.98
CA ALA A 342 -52.64 -13.90 6.00
C ALA A 342 -52.12 -12.61 5.33
N LEU A 343 -52.79 -12.13 4.28
CA LEU A 343 -52.46 -10.84 3.64
C LEU A 343 -52.75 -9.66 4.56
N GLU A 344 -53.91 -9.65 5.24
CA GLU A 344 -54.26 -8.61 6.19
C GLU A 344 -53.28 -8.53 7.36
N ARG A 345 -52.87 -9.68 7.93
CA ARG A 345 -51.85 -9.73 9.00
C ARG A 345 -50.47 -9.25 8.54
N ASN A 346 -50.16 -9.36 7.26
CA ASN A 346 -48.85 -9.02 6.68
C ASN A 346 -48.93 -7.83 5.72
N ASP A 347 -49.88 -6.92 5.95
CA ASP A 347 -50.13 -5.75 5.10
C ASP A 347 -48.84 -4.93 4.88
N LEU A 348 -48.01 -4.74 5.92
CA LEU A 348 -46.71 -4.07 5.80
C LEU A 348 -45.75 -4.78 4.84
N THR A 349 -45.74 -6.11 4.79
CA THR A 349 -44.90 -6.87 3.86
C THR A 349 -45.39 -6.66 2.44
N VAL A 350 -46.70 -6.81 2.20
CA VAL A 350 -47.34 -6.61 0.89
C VAL A 350 -47.06 -5.20 0.36
N LYS A 351 -47.19 -4.21 1.25
CA LYS A 351 -46.92 -2.79 1.00
C LYS A 351 -45.46 -2.45 0.67
N ASN A 352 -44.53 -3.40 0.83
CA ASN A 352 -43.09 -3.22 0.64
C ASN A 352 -42.46 -4.29 -0.27
N ILE A 353 -43.26 -5.10 -0.97
CA ILE A 353 -42.74 -6.07 -1.96
C ILE A 353 -42.03 -5.30 -3.06
N ARG A 354 -40.70 -5.41 -3.12
CA ARG A 354 -39.89 -4.74 -4.13
C ARG A 354 -40.16 -5.33 -5.52
N LEU A 355 -40.72 -4.51 -6.40
CA LEU A 355 -40.94 -4.84 -7.81
C LEU A 355 -39.82 -4.29 -8.71
N TRP A 356 -39.15 -3.22 -8.28
CA TRP A 356 -38.05 -2.61 -9.03
C TRP A 356 -36.69 -3.29 -8.76
N ASP A 357 -35.87 -3.44 -9.81
CA ASP A 357 -34.42 -3.70 -9.69
C ASP A 357 -33.67 -2.36 -9.80
N TYR A 358 -32.64 -2.18 -8.99
CA TYR A 358 -31.90 -0.91 -8.88
C TYR A 358 -31.19 -0.53 -10.19
N ARG A 359 -30.73 -1.51 -10.98
CA ARG A 359 -29.94 -1.26 -12.21
C ARG A 359 -30.78 -0.64 -13.35
N PRO A 360 -31.93 -1.20 -13.76
CA PRO A 360 -32.77 -0.57 -14.75
C PRO A 360 -33.37 0.73 -14.22
N LEU A 361 -33.70 0.79 -12.93
CA LEU A 361 -34.29 1.97 -12.32
C LEU A 361 -33.34 3.19 -12.38
N LEU A 362 -32.03 2.98 -12.20
CA LEU A 362 -31.02 4.03 -12.37
C LEU A 362 -31.08 4.67 -13.76
N THR A 363 -31.23 3.86 -14.81
CA THR A 363 -31.33 4.37 -16.19
C THR A 363 -32.60 5.21 -16.37
N THR A 364 -33.72 4.73 -15.82
CA THR A 364 -34.98 5.46 -15.86
C THR A 364 -34.93 6.75 -15.04
N TYR A 365 -34.28 6.75 -13.88
CA TYR A 365 -34.05 7.96 -13.08
C TYR A 365 -33.20 8.97 -13.86
N GLY A 366 -32.14 8.51 -14.52
CA GLY A 366 -31.34 9.30 -15.45
C GLY A 366 -32.21 10.05 -16.47
N GLN A 367 -33.00 9.28 -17.22
CA GLN A 367 -33.87 9.83 -18.28
C GLN A 367 -34.95 10.78 -17.78
N LEU A 368 -35.58 10.46 -16.65
CA LEU A 368 -36.75 11.21 -16.16
C LEU A 368 -36.38 12.38 -15.26
N GLN A 369 -35.25 12.32 -14.55
CA GLN A 369 -34.98 13.17 -13.38
C GLN A 369 -33.59 13.79 -13.33
N GLU A 370 -32.69 13.55 -14.28
CA GLU A 370 -31.42 14.32 -14.35
C GLU A 370 -31.69 15.78 -14.70
N ILE A 371 -32.63 16.03 -15.63
CA ILE A 371 -33.10 17.35 -16.08
C ILE A 371 -32.02 18.17 -16.82
N ARG A 372 -30.74 17.99 -16.47
CA ARG A 372 -29.55 18.58 -17.10
C ARG A 372 -28.42 17.57 -17.11
N THR A 373 -27.57 17.66 -18.14
CA THR A 373 -26.45 16.73 -18.38
C THR A 373 -25.35 16.76 -17.34
N TYR A 374 -25.20 17.88 -16.62
CA TYR A 374 -24.23 18.02 -15.54
C TYR A 374 -24.71 17.46 -14.20
N TYR A 375 -25.98 17.06 -14.10
CA TYR A 375 -26.44 16.24 -13.00
C TYR A 375 -26.43 14.78 -13.41
N LYS A 376 -26.11 13.91 -12.46
CA LYS A 376 -26.05 12.48 -12.71
C LYS A 376 -26.45 11.70 -11.46
N PHE A 377 -27.12 10.58 -11.65
CA PHE A 377 -27.33 9.57 -10.62
C PHE A 377 -26.22 8.51 -10.74
N LEU A 378 -25.56 8.18 -9.63
CA LEU A 378 -24.48 7.18 -9.63
C LEU A 378 -25.02 5.78 -9.36
N ASP A 379 -25.96 5.67 -8.43
CA ASP A 379 -26.58 4.42 -8.02
C ASP A 379 -28.01 4.65 -7.52
N VAL A 380 -28.69 3.55 -7.15
CA VAL A 380 -30.02 3.59 -6.54
C VAL A 380 -29.99 2.71 -5.31
N ASP A 381 -30.11 3.37 -4.16
CA ASP A 381 -30.12 2.72 -2.87
C ASP A 381 -31.49 2.25 -2.46
N ASN A 382 -31.51 1.22 -1.62
CA ASN A 382 -32.73 0.70 -1.03
C ASN A 382 -32.73 0.98 0.47
N ASP A 383 -33.67 1.81 0.91
CA ASP A 383 -33.78 2.24 2.30
C ASP A 383 -35.23 2.17 2.80
N ARG A 384 -35.47 2.44 4.08
CA ARG A 384 -36.78 2.33 4.72
C ARG A 384 -37.07 3.55 5.60
N TYR A 385 -38.22 4.17 5.37
CA TYR A 385 -38.68 5.35 6.09
C TYR A 385 -40.08 5.15 6.65
N THR A 386 -40.41 5.91 7.70
CA THR A 386 -41.80 6.03 8.16
C THR A 386 -42.46 7.18 7.41
N ILE A 387 -43.34 6.84 6.48
CA ILE A 387 -44.05 7.77 5.60
C ILE A 387 -45.52 7.76 5.97
N GLY A 388 -46.06 8.90 6.42
CA GLY A 388 -47.47 9.01 6.81
C GLY A 388 -47.86 8.08 7.97
N GLY A 389 -46.93 7.76 8.87
CA GLY A 389 -47.13 6.81 9.97
C GLY A 389 -46.97 5.34 9.59
N GLU A 390 -46.71 5.02 8.32
CA GLU A 390 -46.48 3.66 7.85
C GLU A 390 -45.01 3.41 7.50
N TYR A 391 -44.51 2.23 7.82
CA TYR A 391 -43.15 1.83 7.45
C TYR A 391 -43.10 1.42 5.97
N ARG A 392 -42.33 2.16 5.18
CA ARG A 392 -42.23 2.02 3.73
C ARG A 392 -40.79 1.86 3.29
N GLN A 393 -40.56 0.87 2.44
CA GLN A 393 -39.32 0.67 1.71
C GLN A 393 -39.37 1.55 0.45
N VAL A 394 -38.28 2.27 0.22
CA VAL A 394 -38.13 3.21 -0.88
C VAL A 394 -36.82 2.92 -1.62
N MET A 395 -36.81 3.30 -2.88
CA MET A 395 -35.58 3.47 -3.63
C MET A 395 -35.28 4.95 -3.76
N LEU A 396 -34.04 5.33 -3.51
CA LEU A 396 -33.61 6.71 -3.56
C LEU A 396 -32.28 6.85 -4.29
N SER A 397 -32.07 8.02 -4.87
CA SER A 397 -30.82 8.35 -5.55
C SER A 397 -30.52 9.85 -5.45
N PRO A 398 -29.38 10.24 -4.85
CA PRO A 398 -28.98 11.64 -4.79
C PRO A 398 -28.58 12.15 -6.18
N ARG A 399 -28.99 13.37 -6.50
CA ARG A 399 -28.62 13.99 -7.78
C ARG A 399 -27.25 14.65 -7.65
N GLU A 400 -26.22 13.91 -8.04
CA GLU A 400 -24.82 14.33 -7.96
C GLU A 400 -24.41 15.24 -9.11
N LEU A 401 -23.31 15.98 -8.93
CA LEU A 401 -22.75 16.85 -9.95
C LEU A 401 -21.64 16.11 -10.74
N SER A 402 -21.71 16.17 -12.07
CA SER A 402 -20.75 15.56 -12.99
C SER A 402 -19.95 16.64 -13.72
N TYR A 403 -18.75 16.92 -13.23
CA TYR A 403 -17.83 17.94 -13.76
C TYR A 403 -17.46 17.71 -15.24
N GLY A 404 -17.31 16.44 -15.65
CA GLY A 404 -17.01 16.10 -17.04
C GLY A 404 -18.12 16.49 -18.05
N ASN A 405 -19.35 16.69 -17.57
CA ASN A 405 -20.52 17.01 -18.39
C ASN A 405 -20.98 18.47 -18.25
N LEU A 406 -20.14 19.34 -17.69
CA LEU A 406 -20.42 20.77 -17.62
C LEU A 406 -20.52 21.37 -19.05
N PRO A 407 -21.51 22.23 -19.33
CA PRO A 407 -21.79 22.69 -20.69
C PRO A 407 -20.75 23.70 -21.21
N GLY A 408 -20.33 23.57 -22.47
CA GLY A 408 -19.49 24.55 -23.19
C GLY A 408 -18.11 24.77 -22.57
N GLN A 409 -17.73 26.04 -22.31
CA GLN A 409 -16.54 26.41 -21.51
C GLN A 409 -16.73 26.14 -19.99
N GLY A 410 -17.67 25.25 -19.65
CA GLY A 410 -18.07 24.86 -18.30
C GLY A 410 -16.96 24.26 -17.45
N GLN A 411 -15.92 23.70 -18.07
CA GLN A 411 -14.76 23.09 -17.41
C GLN A 411 -13.67 24.10 -17.01
N SER A 412 -14.01 25.38 -16.88
CA SER A 412 -13.07 26.37 -16.33
C SER A 412 -12.91 26.18 -14.82
N TRP A 413 -11.74 26.50 -14.28
CA TRP A 413 -11.49 26.43 -12.83
C TRP A 413 -12.54 27.21 -12.02
N ILE A 414 -12.97 28.38 -12.52
CA ILE A 414 -14.01 29.19 -11.87
C ILE A 414 -15.31 28.40 -11.77
N ASN A 415 -15.73 27.75 -12.85
CA ASN A 415 -16.96 26.99 -12.85
C ASN A 415 -16.87 25.75 -11.96
N GLU A 416 -15.78 24.99 -12.03
CA GLU A 416 -15.61 23.77 -11.24
C GLU A 416 -15.43 24.00 -9.73
N ARG A 417 -14.93 25.19 -9.35
CA ARG A 417 -14.53 25.47 -7.96
C ARG A 417 -15.37 26.53 -7.26
N LEU A 418 -16.08 27.40 -7.99
CA LEU A 418 -16.86 28.51 -7.42
C LEU A 418 -18.34 28.50 -7.84
N THR A 419 -18.66 28.04 -9.05
CA THR A 419 -20.04 28.07 -9.57
C THR A 419 -20.76 26.75 -9.32
N PHE A 420 -20.25 25.65 -9.86
CA PHE A 420 -20.84 24.30 -9.75
C PHE A 420 -20.18 23.57 -8.57
N THR A 421 -20.62 23.89 -7.36
CA THR A 421 -19.97 23.43 -6.12
C THR A 421 -20.61 22.18 -5.50
N HIS A 422 -21.84 21.85 -5.87
CA HIS A 422 -22.63 20.82 -5.20
C HIS A 422 -23.61 20.12 -6.17
N GLY A 423 -23.97 18.88 -5.84
CA GLY A 423 -25.15 18.20 -6.40
C GLY A 423 -26.44 18.79 -5.80
N TYR A 424 -27.61 18.51 -6.39
CA TYR A 424 -28.84 19.17 -5.95
C TYR A 424 -30.09 18.28 -5.98
N GLY A 425 -30.57 17.94 -4.80
CA GLY A 425 -31.82 17.23 -4.56
C GLY A 425 -31.67 15.72 -4.52
N LEU A 426 -32.81 15.07 -4.27
CA LEU A 426 -32.93 13.64 -4.07
C LEU A 426 -34.16 13.16 -4.85
N VAL A 427 -34.03 12.05 -5.56
CA VAL A 427 -35.18 11.36 -6.14
C VAL A 427 -35.53 10.19 -5.24
N VAL A 428 -36.79 10.06 -4.87
CA VAL A 428 -37.27 8.97 -3.99
C VAL A 428 -38.53 8.40 -4.61
N GLY A 429 -38.60 7.07 -4.74
CA GLY A 429 -39.79 6.37 -5.20
C GLY A 429 -40.11 5.15 -4.33
N PRO A 430 -41.39 4.75 -4.22
CA PRO A 430 -41.75 3.48 -3.61
C PRO A 430 -41.19 2.30 -4.42
N VAL A 431 -40.82 1.23 -3.73
CA VAL A 431 -40.27 0.03 -4.39
C VAL A 431 -41.29 -0.79 -5.18
N ASN A 432 -42.59 -0.49 -5.06
CA ASN A 432 -43.69 -1.35 -5.48
C ASN A 432 -44.82 -0.64 -6.24
N ARG A 433 -44.65 0.62 -6.64
CA ARG A 433 -45.64 1.31 -7.46
C ARG A 433 -45.12 1.59 -8.85
N ILE A 434 -46.00 1.38 -9.81
CA ILE A 434 -45.75 1.46 -11.24
C ILE A 434 -46.90 2.30 -11.81
N SER A 435 -46.57 3.32 -12.60
CA SER A 435 -47.56 4.13 -13.29
C SER A 435 -48.24 3.30 -14.40
N PRO A 436 -49.39 3.75 -14.94
CA PRO A 436 -50.03 3.08 -16.07
C PRO A 436 -49.13 2.92 -17.31
N GLU A 437 -48.13 3.80 -17.47
CA GLU A 437 -47.13 3.79 -18.54
C GLU A 437 -45.94 2.87 -18.26
N GLY A 438 -45.92 2.17 -17.12
CA GLY A 438 -44.81 1.29 -16.73
C GLY A 438 -43.62 2.03 -16.12
N LEU A 439 -43.79 3.29 -15.70
CA LEU A 439 -42.72 4.10 -15.11
C LEU A 439 -42.76 4.07 -13.58
N PRO A 440 -41.65 4.34 -12.88
CA PRO A 440 -41.66 4.49 -11.44
C PRO A 440 -42.48 5.71 -11.01
N GLU A 441 -43.26 5.54 -9.95
CA GLU A 441 -43.81 6.68 -9.20
C GLU A 441 -42.72 7.29 -8.31
N PHE A 442 -42.87 8.58 -7.99
CA PHE A 442 -41.93 9.31 -7.15
C PHE A 442 -42.64 9.97 -5.96
N PHE A 443 -42.08 9.78 -4.77
CA PHE A 443 -42.38 10.60 -3.60
C PHE A 443 -41.60 11.91 -3.62
N VAL A 444 -40.37 11.92 -4.12
CA VAL A 444 -39.59 13.15 -4.32
C VAL A 444 -39.08 13.18 -5.75
N LYS A 445 -39.32 14.29 -6.46
CA LYS A 445 -38.91 14.50 -7.85
C LYS A 445 -38.69 15.97 -8.19
N ASP A 446 -38.24 16.21 -9.41
CA ASP A 446 -38.00 17.51 -10.05
C ASP A 446 -36.81 18.29 -9.46
N ILE A 447 -36.61 19.50 -10.00
CA ILE A 447 -35.67 20.50 -9.51
C ILE A 447 -36.37 21.88 -9.50
N PRO A 448 -36.51 22.55 -8.34
CA PRO A 448 -36.16 22.09 -7.01
C PRO A 448 -37.00 20.86 -6.58
N PRO A 449 -36.48 20.01 -5.66
CA PRO A 449 -37.15 18.77 -5.30
C PRO A 449 -38.50 19.04 -4.63
N LYS A 450 -39.56 18.43 -5.18
CA LYS A 450 -40.92 18.46 -4.66
C LYS A 450 -41.22 17.14 -4.00
N ALA A 451 -41.53 17.20 -2.71
CA ALA A 451 -41.95 16.05 -1.93
C ALA A 451 -43.48 15.92 -1.91
N SER A 452 -43.99 14.75 -2.28
CA SER A 452 -45.38 14.32 -2.15
C SER A 452 -45.42 13.05 -1.31
N GLY A 453 -45.98 13.14 -0.11
CA GLY A 453 -45.97 12.01 0.82
C GLY A 453 -44.58 11.66 1.36
N PHE A 454 -43.59 12.55 1.27
CA PHE A 454 -42.28 12.40 1.93
C PHE A 454 -41.98 13.67 2.72
N PRO A 455 -41.16 13.62 3.79
CA PRO A 455 -40.72 14.83 4.49
C PRO A 455 -40.15 15.87 3.52
N THR A 456 -40.54 17.13 3.70
CA THR A 456 -40.08 18.22 2.84
C THR A 456 -38.58 18.43 3.00
N ILE A 457 -37.85 18.41 1.89
CA ILE A 457 -36.40 18.68 1.87
C ILE A 457 -36.21 20.19 1.86
N THR A 458 -35.74 20.75 2.97
CA THR A 458 -35.51 22.19 3.11
C THR A 458 -34.15 22.66 2.60
N ARG A 459 -33.16 21.75 2.54
CA ARG A 459 -31.77 22.00 2.12
C ARG A 459 -31.33 20.85 1.21
N PRO A 460 -31.56 20.95 -0.10
CA PRO A 460 -31.29 19.89 -1.05
C PRO A 460 -29.85 19.85 -1.57
N GLU A 461 -28.97 20.76 -1.13
CA GLU A 461 -27.62 20.88 -1.64
C GLU A 461 -26.71 19.76 -1.13
N ILE A 462 -25.99 19.08 -2.04
CA ILE A 462 -25.10 17.95 -1.75
C ILE A 462 -23.65 18.36 -1.98
N TYR A 463 -22.97 18.77 -0.90
CA TYR A 463 -21.56 19.19 -0.94
C TYR A 463 -20.58 18.04 -0.70
N TYR A 464 -21.04 16.97 -0.05
CA TYR A 464 -20.28 15.76 0.21
C TYR A 464 -21.00 14.60 -0.46
N GLY A 465 -20.67 14.41 -1.74
CA GLY A 465 -21.27 13.39 -2.59
C GLY A 465 -20.27 12.32 -2.99
N GLU A 466 -20.75 11.31 -3.71
CA GLU A 466 -19.93 10.22 -4.24
C GLU A 466 -19.19 10.60 -5.53
N SER A 467 -19.70 11.60 -6.25
CA SER A 467 -19.07 12.21 -7.42
C SER A 467 -18.71 13.66 -7.09
N GLY A 468 -17.56 13.85 -6.47
CA GLY A 468 -17.06 15.17 -6.05
C GLY A 468 -15.84 15.65 -6.83
N ASN A 469 -15.60 16.96 -6.78
CA ASN A 469 -14.29 17.54 -7.11
C ASN A 469 -13.35 17.40 -5.92
N GLU A 470 -12.04 17.50 -6.14
CA GLU A 470 -11.04 17.43 -5.05
C GLU A 470 -11.28 18.50 -3.97
N TYR A 471 -11.78 19.68 -4.37
CA TYR A 471 -12.13 20.79 -3.47
C TYR A 471 -13.07 21.79 -4.18
N VAL A 472 -13.84 22.54 -3.41
CA VAL A 472 -14.65 23.68 -3.88
C VAL A 472 -14.54 24.83 -2.88
N PHE A 473 -14.72 26.05 -3.36
CA PHE A 473 -14.75 27.24 -2.51
C PHE A 473 -16.19 27.70 -2.33
N VAL A 474 -16.60 27.75 -1.08
CA VAL A 474 -17.95 28.13 -0.67
C VAL A 474 -17.90 29.43 0.14
N ARG A 475 -19.06 30.07 0.34
CA ARG A 475 -19.16 31.37 1.06
C ARG A 475 -18.29 32.47 0.46
N THR A 476 -18.10 32.44 -0.86
CA THR A 476 -17.36 33.48 -1.57
C THR A 476 -18.27 34.66 -1.95
N ARG A 477 -17.70 35.70 -2.57
CA ARG A 477 -18.49 36.79 -3.13
C ARG A 477 -19.27 36.36 -4.39
N SER A 478 -18.79 35.35 -5.09
CA SER A 478 -19.48 34.71 -6.21
C SER A 478 -20.61 33.82 -5.66
N GLN A 479 -21.72 33.76 -6.38
CA GLN A 479 -22.84 32.89 -6.01
C GLN A 479 -22.65 31.49 -6.60
N GLU A 480 -23.11 30.48 -5.88
CA GLU A 480 -23.05 29.08 -6.27
C GLU A 480 -24.33 28.74 -7.04
N LEU A 481 -24.25 27.94 -8.10
CA LEU A 481 -25.43 27.51 -8.85
C LEU A 481 -26.16 26.41 -8.06
N ASP A 482 -27.41 26.67 -7.71
CA ASP A 482 -28.26 25.66 -7.07
C ASP A 482 -28.97 24.81 -8.13
N TYR A 483 -29.75 25.46 -9.02
CA TYR A 483 -30.46 24.79 -10.10
C TYR A 483 -30.92 25.74 -11.21
N PRO A 484 -31.16 25.24 -12.44
CA PRO A 484 -31.76 26.03 -13.50
C PRO A 484 -33.29 26.11 -13.36
N SER A 485 -33.85 27.29 -13.59
CA SER A 485 -35.28 27.57 -13.62
C SER A 485 -35.67 28.15 -14.98
N GLY A 486 -36.01 27.28 -15.93
CA GLY A 486 -36.25 27.65 -17.33
C GLY A 486 -34.95 28.10 -18.00
N ASP A 487 -34.94 29.32 -18.55
CA ASP A 487 -33.77 29.98 -19.13
C ASP A 487 -32.94 30.76 -18.10
N GLN A 488 -33.38 30.82 -16.84
CA GLN A 488 -32.68 31.48 -15.74
C GLN A 488 -32.02 30.46 -14.82
N ASN A 489 -31.06 30.92 -14.01
CA ASN A 489 -30.39 30.14 -12.99
C ASN A 489 -30.76 30.67 -11.61
N VAL A 490 -31.05 29.76 -10.68
CA VAL A 490 -31.20 30.06 -9.25
C VAL A 490 -29.85 29.79 -8.60
N TYR A 491 -29.41 30.75 -7.80
CA TYR A 491 -28.13 30.70 -7.12
C TYR A 491 -28.32 30.70 -5.60
N GLY A 492 -27.48 29.95 -4.92
CA GLY A 492 -27.42 29.83 -3.48
C GLY A 492 -26.07 30.22 -2.91
N ARG A 493 -25.98 30.04 -1.59
CA ARG A 493 -24.74 30.16 -0.82
C ARG A 493 -24.72 29.07 0.23
N TYR A 494 -23.53 28.49 0.43
CA TYR A 494 -23.31 27.52 1.49
C TYR A 494 -23.64 28.06 2.88
N ALA A 495 -24.62 27.44 3.53
CA ALA A 495 -25.04 27.75 4.90
C ALA A 495 -24.58 26.70 5.93
N GLY A 496 -23.94 25.61 5.49
CA GLY A 496 -23.38 24.59 6.37
C GLY A 496 -22.20 25.10 7.18
N ARG A 497 -21.69 24.32 8.14
CA ARG A 497 -20.54 24.69 8.97
C ARG A 497 -19.26 23.95 8.60
N GLY A 498 -19.36 22.98 7.70
CA GLY A 498 -18.25 22.12 7.32
C GLY A 498 -17.25 22.81 6.39
N GLY A 499 -16.02 22.32 6.40
CA GLY A 499 -14.96 22.72 5.50
C GLY A 499 -13.89 23.58 6.16
N ILE A 500 -12.83 23.84 5.41
CA ILE A 500 -11.65 24.54 5.91
C ILE A 500 -11.82 26.04 5.66
N VAL A 501 -11.68 26.86 6.71
CA VAL A 501 -11.73 28.32 6.58
C VAL A 501 -10.48 28.80 5.84
N VAL A 502 -10.70 29.43 4.69
CA VAL A 502 -9.66 30.13 3.93
C VAL A 502 -9.95 31.61 4.02
N ASP A 503 -9.19 32.33 4.84
CA ASP A 503 -9.25 33.78 4.90
C ASP A 503 -8.32 34.38 3.85
N SER A 504 -8.65 35.57 3.34
CA SER A 504 -7.70 36.32 2.51
C SER A 504 -6.59 36.84 3.41
N LEU A 505 -5.35 36.41 3.17
CA LEU A 505 -4.16 37.07 3.69
C LEU A 505 -4.13 38.56 3.33
#